data_AF-A0A7W0RBL7-F1
#
_entry.id   AF-A0A7W0RBL7-F1
#
_cell.length_a   1.000
_cell.length_b   1.000
_cell.length_c   1.000
_cell.angle_alpha   90.00
_cell.angle_beta   90.00
_cell.angle_gamma   90.00
#
_symmetry.space_group_name_H-M   'P 1'
#
loop_
_entity.id
_entity.type
_entity.pdbx_description
1 polymer ?
#
loop_
_entity_poly.entity_id
_entity_poly.type
_entity_poly.pdbx_seq_one_letter_code
_entity_poly.pdbx_strand_id
1 'polypeptide(L)' 'MADDDRPSLNVEERTERGSRATRRLRRAGMVPGILYGGSHEQTVTFKVGHLDLRSVLVDGSAL' A
#
# COMPACT_ATOMS: atom_id res chain seq x y z
N MET A 1 -22.78 -3.07 16.42
CA MET A 1 -21.84 -3.72 15.47
C MET A 1 -21.46 -2.63 14.51
N ALA A 2 -20.20 -2.18 14.51
CA ALA A 2 -19.76 -1.20 13.52
C ALA A 2 -19.78 -1.92 12.18
N ASP A 3 -20.59 -1.45 11.23
CA ASP A 3 -20.49 -1.92 9.85
C ASP A 3 -19.08 -1.56 9.38
N ASP A 4 -18.27 -2.62 9.33
CA ASP A 4 -16.83 -2.62 9.13
C ASP A 4 -16.56 -2.51 7.63
N ASP A 5 -17.00 -1.40 7.03
CA ASP A 5 -16.85 -1.14 5.60
C ASP A 5 -15.37 -0.81 5.31
N ARG A 6 -14.55 -1.86 5.35
CA ARG A 6 -13.10 -1.77 5.19
C ARG A 6 -12.81 -1.55 3.70
N PRO A 7 -12.20 -0.41 3.34
CA PRO A 7 -11.86 -0.17 1.95
C PRO A 7 -10.82 -1.20 1.50
N SER A 8 -11.09 -1.84 0.36
CA SER A 8 -10.15 -2.76 -0.28
C SER A 8 -9.17 -1.97 -1.15
N LEU A 9 -7.90 -2.39 -1.16
CA LEU A 9 -6.83 -1.72 -1.90
C LEU A 9 -6.13 -2.74 -2.81
N ASN A 10 -6.09 -2.44 -4.11
CA ASN A 10 -5.36 -3.24 -5.07
C ASN A 10 -3.86 -2.98 -4.92
N VAL A 11 -3.11 -4.01 -4.52
CA VAL A 11 -1.67 -3.94 -4.31
C VAL A 11 -0.94 -4.97 -5.16
N GLU A 12 0.28 -4.65 -5.55
CA GLU A 12 1.18 -5.56 -6.27
C GLU A 12 2.41 -5.88 -5.42
N GLU A 13 2.90 -7.11 -5.51
CA GLU A 13 4.17 -7.47 -4.89
C GLU A 13 5.33 -6.69 -5.54
N ARG A 14 6.28 -6.25 -4.70
CA ARG A 14 7.46 -5.52 -5.14
C ARG A 14 8.72 -6.39 -5.02
N THR A 15 9.26 -6.82 -6.15
CA THR A 15 10.53 -7.56 -6.22
C THR A 15 11.76 -6.64 -6.10
N GLU A 16 11.68 -5.42 -6.63
CA GLU A 16 12.78 -4.45 -6.61
C GLU A 16 12.99 -3.83 -5.22
N ARG A 17 14.24 -3.82 -4.73
CA ARG A 17 14.62 -3.28 -3.41
C ARG A 17 15.66 -2.17 -3.54
N GLY A 18 15.75 -1.32 -2.51
CA GLY A 18 16.77 -0.28 -2.38
C GLY A 18 16.33 1.13 -2.78
N SER A 19 17.16 2.12 -2.46
CA SER A 19 16.84 3.54 -2.57
C SER A 19 16.58 4.00 -4.01
N ARG A 20 17.38 3.54 -4.98
CA ARG A 20 17.23 3.91 -6.40
C ARG A 20 15.92 3.37 -6.99
N ALA A 21 15.61 2.11 -6.77
CA ALA A 21 14.37 1.49 -7.21
C ALA A 21 13.14 2.19 -6.59
N THR A 22 13.19 2.44 -5.28
CA THR A 22 12.12 3.16 -4.56
C THR A 22 11.89 4.56 -5.13
N ARG A 23 12.95 5.31 -5.45
CA ARG A 23 12.84 6.64 -6.07
C ARG A 23 12.25 6.57 -7.48
N ARG A 24 12.55 5.52 -8.26
CA ARG A 24 11.93 5.30 -9.59
C ARG A 24 10.44 5.00 -9.46
N LEU A 25 10.06 4.12 -8.54
CA LEU A 25 8.66 3.77 -8.28
C LEU A 25 7.82 5.00 -7.93
N ARG A 26 8.31 5.86 -7.02
CA ARG A 26 7.61 7.11 -6.68
C ARG A 26 7.42 8.04 -7.86
N ARG A 27 8.41 8.16 -8.75
CA ARG A 27 8.30 8.96 -9.97
C ARG A 27 7.30 8.38 -10.97
N ALA A 28 7.12 7.06 -10.96
CA ALA A 28 6.13 6.36 -11.77
C ALA A 28 4.72 6.40 -11.17
N GLY A 29 4.49 7.16 -10.09
CA GLY A 29 3.18 7.23 -9.42
C GLY A 29 2.87 6.01 -8.54
N MET A 30 3.88 5.20 -8.18
CA MET A 30 3.72 4.06 -7.29
C MET A 30 4.23 4.40 -5.89
N VAL A 31 3.43 4.07 -4.88
CA VAL A 31 3.78 4.17 -3.46
C VAL A 31 4.33 2.82 -3.00
N PRO A 32 5.61 2.75 -2.61
CA PRO A 32 6.17 1.54 -2.03
C PRO A 32 5.73 1.38 -0.57
N GLY A 33 5.26 0.19 -0.21
CA GLY A 33 4.81 -0.16 1.14
C GLY A 33 5.47 -1.43 1.68
N ILE A 34 5.41 -1.60 2.98
CA ILE A 34 5.80 -2.83 3.67
C ILE A 34 4.66 -3.22 4.61
N LEU A 35 4.22 -4.46 4.51
CA LEU A 35 3.23 -5.05 5.39
C LEU A 35 3.95 -5.88 6.45
N TYR A 36 3.73 -5.49 7.70
CA TYR A 36 4.16 -6.22 8.89
C TYR A 36 2.93 -6.70 9.65
N GLY A 37 3.03 -7.85 10.31
CA GLY A 37 1.96 -8.39 11.17
C GLY A 37 1.00 -9.35 10.47
N GLY A 38 -0.02 -9.79 11.22
CA GLY A 38 -0.89 -10.91 10.87
C GLY A 38 -0.30 -12.27 11.28
N SER A 39 -0.93 -13.36 10.86
CA SER A 39 -0.40 -14.73 11.02
C SER A 39 0.76 -15.05 10.08
N HIS A 40 1.26 -14.05 9.33
CA HIS A 40 2.39 -14.21 8.44
C HIS A 40 3.70 -13.97 9.19
N GLU A 41 4.55 -14.98 9.21
CA GLU A 41 5.91 -14.87 9.78
C GLU A 41 6.83 -13.97 8.93
N GLN A 42 6.49 -13.77 7.65
CA GLN A 42 7.33 -13.07 6.69
C GLN A 42 6.81 -11.67 6.38
N THR A 43 7.74 -10.72 6.32
CA THR A 43 7.48 -9.35 5.88
C THR A 43 7.16 -9.32 4.39
N VAL A 44 6.04 -8.72 4.01
CA VAL A 44 5.63 -8.61 2.61
C VAL A 44 5.92 -7.21 2.09
N THR A 45 6.63 -7.13 0.96
CA THR A 45 6.90 -5.86 0.29
C THR A 45 5.96 -5.67 -0.88
N PHE A 46 5.24 -4.55 -0.90
CA PHE A 46 4.25 -4.26 -1.93
C PHE A 46 4.44 -2.85 -2.52
N LYS A 47 3.72 -2.58 -3.59
CA LYS A 47 3.58 -1.27 -4.22
C LYS A 47 2.11 -1.06 -4.58
N VAL A 48 1.66 0.19 -4.53
CA VAL A 48 0.28 0.58 -4.82
C VAL A 48 0.22 1.89 -5.60
N GLY A 49 -0.81 2.08 -6.41
CA GLY A 49 -1.04 3.34 -7.10
C GLY A 49 -1.28 4.49 -6.12
N HIS A 50 -0.63 5.63 -6.36
CA HIS A 50 -0.77 6.80 -5.48
C HIS A 50 -2.19 7.38 -5.47
N LEU A 51 -2.92 7.31 -6.58
CA LEU A 51 -4.31 7.78 -6.68
C LEU A 51 -5.25 6.89 -5.87
N ASP A 52 -5.13 5.57 -6.03
CA ASP A 52 -5.96 4.60 -5.33
C ASP A 52 -5.76 4.69 -3.82
N LEU A 53 -4.50 4.72 -3.38
CA LEU A 53 -4.15 4.90 -1.97
C LEU A 53 -4.65 6.25 -1.44
N ARG A 54 -4.58 7.32 -2.23
CA ARG A 54 -5.11 8.63 -1.82
C ARG A 54 -6.63 8.60 -1.67
N SER A 55 -7.37 7.99 -2.60
CA SER A 55 -8.83 7.89 -2.50
C SER A 55 -9.20 7.20 -1.19
N VAL A 56 -8.67 6.00 -0.96
CA VAL A 56 -8.95 5.20 0.23
C VAL A 56 -8.60 5.94 1.53
N LEU A 57 -7.48 6.67 1.56
CA LEU A 57 -7.11 7.45 2.75
C LEU A 57 -8.01 8.66 2.97
N VAL A 58 -8.44 9.35 1.91
CA VAL A 58 -9.36 10.49 2.02
C VAL A 58 -10.75 10.00 2.44
N ASP A 59 -11.23 8.93 1.82
CA ASP A 59 -12.54 8.33 2.10
C ASP A 59 -12.57 7.71 3.51
N GLY A 60 -11.49 7.05 3.93
CA GLY A 60 -11.38 6.40 5.24
C GLY A 60 -10.93 7.31 6.40
N SER A 61 -10.44 8.52 6.14
CA SER A 61 -10.09 9.49 7.20
C SER A 61 -11.28 10.34 7.68
N ALA A 62 -12.46 10.13 7.08
CA ALA A 62 -13.71 10.80 7.44
C ALA A 62 -14.59 10.03 8.45
N LEU A 63 -14.05 9.00 9.11
CA LEU A 63 -14.77 8.16 10.09
C LEU A 63 -14.21 8.33 11.52
#